data_AF-A0AAD6E0C8-F1
#
_entry.id   AF-A0AAD6E0C8-F1
#
_cell.length_a   1.000
_cell.length_b   1.000
_cell.length_c   1.000
_cell.angle_alpha   90.00
_cell.angle_beta   90.00
_cell.angle_gamma   90.00
#
_symmetry.space_group_name_H-M   'P 1'
#
loop_
_entity.id
_entity.type
_entity.pdbx_description
1 polymer ?
#
loop_
_entity_poly.entity_id
_entity_poly.type
_entity_poly.pdbx_seq_one_letter_code
_entity_poly.pdbx_strand_id
1 'polypeptide(L)'
;MESSAHAVAAGAFNTIFSAWVRRVVDPLLSPTSARTVRGQSRTKKADISWSPDEVPNGRSHKWPTFVGEVAWSERRTKLQEDIKFWLDDPDSAVNAAITISVLRGRIMVESWERAYDKPPSPNQKIEVVRNPRPGSPRVNGQLEIQFSDVFLRDKRDGESNFLLTAADMDELASHIWKYQYPTGKKDSSW
;
A
#
# COMPACT_ATOMS: atom_id res chain seq x y z
N MET A 1 -3.48 16.80 9.12
CA MET A 1 -2.62 16.12 10.10
C MET A 1 -2.80 14.63 9.85
N GLU A 2 -1.73 13.92 9.51
CA GLU A 2 -1.76 12.46 9.35
C GLU A 2 -2.14 11.85 10.71
N SER A 3 -3.15 10.98 10.75
CA SER A 3 -3.52 10.37 12.04
C SER A 3 -2.40 9.41 12.45
N SER A 4 -2.13 9.28 13.75
CA SER A 4 -1.13 8.32 14.23
C SER A 4 -1.47 6.87 13.84
N ALA A 5 -2.74 6.59 13.56
CA ALA A 5 -3.20 5.30 13.07
C ALA A 5 -2.79 5.03 11.61
N HIS A 6 -2.91 6.05 10.74
CA HIS A 6 -2.40 5.98 9.35
C HIS A 6 -0.90 5.76 9.35
N ALA A 7 -0.15 6.53 10.15
CA ALA A 7 1.30 6.41 10.24
C ALA A 7 1.78 5.02 10.71
N VAL A 8 1.06 4.37 11.63
CA VAL A 8 1.39 3.01 12.09
C VAL A 8 1.21 1.98 10.97
N ALA A 9 0.08 2.01 10.27
CA ALA A 9 -0.18 1.07 9.17
C ALA A 9 0.78 1.30 7.99
N ALA A 10 1.00 2.57 7.63
CA ALA A 10 1.94 2.97 6.59
C ALA A 10 3.38 2.57 6.95
N GLY A 11 3.80 2.81 8.19
CA GLY A 11 5.12 2.43 8.69
C GLY A 11 5.34 0.92 8.67
N ALA A 12 4.37 0.14 9.15
CA ALA A 12 4.46 -1.32 9.14
C ALA A 12 4.55 -1.87 7.71
N PHE A 13 3.73 -1.38 6.78
CA PHE A 13 3.83 -1.77 5.38
C PHE A 13 5.17 -1.35 4.76
N ASN A 14 5.65 -0.14 5.05
CA ASN A 14 6.95 0.33 4.55
C ASN A 14 8.11 -0.55 5.02
N THR A 15 8.07 -1.10 6.23
CA THR A 15 9.07 -2.08 6.70
C THR A 15 9.09 -3.32 5.83
N ILE A 16 7.91 -3.92 5.58
CA ILE A 16 7.75 -5.11 4.73
C ILE A 16 8.23 -4.81 3.30
N PHE A 17 7.77 -3.71 2.71
CA PHE A 17 8.14 -3.31 1.36
C PHE A 17 9.64 -3.04 1.24
N SER A 18 10.23 -2.34 2.21
CA SER A 18 11.68 -2.08 2.26
C SER A 18 12.50 -3.36 2.31
N ALA A 19 12.02 -4.42 2.98
CA ALA A 19 12.72 -5.70 3.03
C ALA A 19 12.80 -6.38 1.66
N TRP A 20 11.77 -6.21 0.82
CA TRP A 20 11.81 -6.64 -0.59
C TRP A 20 12.74 -5.76 -1.41
N VAL A 21 12.63 -4.42 -1.30
CA VAL A 21 13.48 -3.47 -2.03
C VAL A 21 14.97 -3.73 -1.78
N ARG A 22 15.36 -4.04 -0.54
CA ARG A 22 16.77 -4.32 -0.17
C ARG A 22 17.36 -5.58 -0.83
N ARG A 23 16.56 -6.42 -1.47
CA ARG A 23 17.05 -7.59 -2.24
C ARG A 23 17.52 -7.21 -3.64
N VAL A 24 17.28 -5.97 -4.06
CA VAL A 24 17.62 -5.45 -5.39
C VAL A 24 18.93 -4.68 -5.29
N VAL A 25 19.90 -5.05 -6.12
CA VAL A 25 21.28 -4.53 -6.04
C VAL A 25 21.40 -3.13 -6.64
N ASP A 26 20.61 -2.80 -7.69
CA ASP A 26 20.64 -1.53 -8.44
C ASP A 26 19.51 -1.54 -9.52
N PRO A 27 18.70 -0.49 -9.77
CA PRO A 27 18.64 0.85 -9.18
C PRO A 27 17.94 0.87 -7.82
N LEU A 28 18.28 1.88 -7.02
CA LEU A 28 17.70 2.13 -5.72
C LEU A 28 16.26 2.67 -5.87
N LEU A 29 15.33 2.11 -5.09
CA LEU A 29 14.03 2.71 -4.84
C LEU A 29 14.12 3.58 -3.60
N SER A 30 13.66 4.83 -3.72
CA SER A 30 13.61 5.77 -2.61
C SER A 30 12.17 6.01 -2.14
N PRO A 31 11.92 6.11 -0.83
CA PRO A 31 10.63 6.52 -0.31
C PRO A 31 10.38 8.00 -0.65
N THR A 32 9.18 8.30 -1.16
CA THR A 32 8.77 9.64 -1.59
C THR A 32 7.58 10.18 -0.82
N SER A 33 7.14 9.51 0.25
CA SER A 33 5.92 9.86 1.00
C SER A 33 5.96 11.25 1.65
N ALA A 34 7.15 11.82 1.86
CA ALA A 34 7.29 13.21 2.33
C ALA A 34 6.89 14.27 1.28
N ARG A 35 6.79 13.90 -0.01
CA ARG A 35 6.48 14.81 -1.11
C ARG A 35 4.97 14.95 -1.30
N THR A 36 4.56 16.19 -1.58
CA THR A 36 3.19 16.51 -1.97
C THR A 36 3.10 16.60 -3.49
N VAL A 37 2.13 15.91 -4.07
CA VAL A 37 1.88 15.87 -5.52
C VAL A 37 0.64 16.70 -5.85
N ARG A 38 0.80 17.67 -6.75
CA ARG A 38 -0.29 18.50 -7.26
C ARG A 38 -0.83 17.91 -8.57
N GLY A 39 -1.99 17.28 -8.56
CA GLY A 39 -2.68 16.89 -9.79
C GLY A 39 -3.52 18.03 -10.38
N GLN A 40 -4.31 17.71 -11.40
CA GLN A 40 -5.22 18.66 -12.07
C GLN A 40 -6.35 19.11 -11.13
N SER A 41 -6.93 18.17 -10.38
CA SER A 41 -8.12 18.42 -9.55
C SER A 41 -7.81 18.80 -8.11
N ARG A 42 -6.71 18.28 -7.55
CA ARG A 42 -6.33 18.49 -6.14
C ARG A 42 -4.85 18.26 -5.90
N THR A 43 -4.42 18.50 -4.67
CA THR A 43 -3.06 18.26 -4.20
C THR A 43 -3.10 17.22 -3.07
N LYS A 44 -2.24 16.20 -3.12
CA LYS A 44 -2.26 15.09 -2.16
C LYS A 44 -0.84 14.65 -1.79
N LYS A 45 -0.70 14.18 -0.55
CA LYS A 45 0.47 13.47 -0.03
C LYS A 45 0.04 12.02 0.17
N ALA A 46 0.82 11.06 -0.34
CA ALA A 46 0.53 9.65 -0.14
C ALA A 46 0.98 9.19 1.25
N ASP A 47 0.25 8.24 1.85
CA ASP A 47 0.67 7.61 3.11
C ASP A 47 1.92 6.74 2.88
N ILE A 48 1.97 6.05 1.73
CA ILE A 48 3.10 5.26 1.25
C ILE A 48 3.40 5.70 -0.19
N SER A 49 4.66 5.98 -0.51
CA SER A 49 5.05 6.11 -1.92
C SER A 49 6.54 5.84 -2.13
N TRP A 50 6.84 5.28 -3.30
CA TRP A 50 8.19 4.89 -3.70
C TRP A 50 8.42 5.24 -5.17
N SER A 51 9.65 5.59 -5.51
CA SER A 51 10.08 5.87 -6.90
C SER A 51 11.49 5.35 -7.11
N PRO A 52 11.82 4.84 -8.31
CA PRO A 52 13.21 4.55 -8.64
C PRO A 52 13.97 5.86 -8.74
N ASP A 53 15.24 5.84 -8.30
CA ASP A 53 16.12 7.00 -8.39
C ASP A 53 16.38 7.37 -9.86
N GLU A 54 16.46 6.36 -10.73
CA GLU A 54 16.54 6.51 -12.17
C GLU A 54 15.15 6.35 -12.80
N VAL A 55 14.66 7.43 -13.41
CA VAL A 55 13.38 7.45 -14.13
C VAL A 55 13.69 7.57 -15.62
N PRO A 56 13.06 6.75 -16.50
CA PRO A 56 13.28 6.84 -17.95
C PRO A 56 12.99 8.23 -18.53
N ASN A 57 13.75 8.61 -19.56
CA ASN A 57 13.57 9.88 -20.26
C ASN A 57 12.12 10.07 -20.73
N GLY A 58 11.59 11.27 -20.51
CA GLY A 58 10.21 11.63 -20.89
C GLY A 58 9.14 11.23 -19.86
N ARG A 59 9.50 10.48 -18.80
CA ARG A 59 8.59 10.21 -17.69
C ARG A 59 8.74 11.26 -16.59
N SER A 60 7.63 11.62 -15.96
CA SER A 60 7.58 12.65 -14.92
C SER A 60 8.21 12.17 -13.61
N HIS A 61 9.16 12.93 -13.06
CA HIS A 61 9.73 12.71 -11.71
C HIS A 61 8.80 13.21 -10.58
N LYS A 62 7.70 13.88 -10.93
CA LYS A 62 6.74 14.43 -9.97
C LYS A 62 5.92 13.33 -9.30
N TRP A 63 5.61 12.28 -10.04
CA TRP A 63 4.72 11.21 -9.60
C TRP A 63 5.54 9.99 -9.17
N PRO A 64 5.19 9.36 -8.05
CA PRO A 64 5.78 8.08 -7.69
C PRO A 64 5.34 6.98 -8.64
N THR A 65 6.10 5.88 -8.68
CA THR A 65 5.73 4.69 -9.47
C THR A 65 4.79 3.77 -8.70
N PHE A 66 4.98 3.71 -7.38
CA PHE A 66 4.17 2.95 -6.44
C PHE A 66 3.60 3.85 -5.35
N VAL A 67 2.31 3.68 -5.05
CA VAL A 67 1.62 4.40 -3.96
C VAL A 67 0.81 3.45 -3.08
N GLY A 68 0.63 3.83 -1.82
CA GLY A 68 -0.30 3.17 -0.91
C GLY A 68 -1.08 4.19 -0.09
N GLU A 69 -2.37 3.93 0.08
CA GLU A 69 -3.28 4.76 0.88
C GLU A 69 -3.90 3.92 2.00
N VAL A 70 -3.99 4.49 3.19
CA VAL A 70 -4.52 3.81 4.37
C VAL A 70 -5.87 4.41 4.72
N ALA A 71 -6.85 3.56 5.01
CA ALA A 71 -8.11 3.95 5.63
C ALA A 71 -8.24 3.31 7.00
N TRP A 72 -8.48 4.14 8.01
CA TRP A 72 -8.71 3.66 9.38
C TRP A 72 -10.15 3.88 9.80
N SER A 73 -10.99 2.84 9.75
CA SER A 73 -12.44 2.95 9.99
C SER A 73 -13.16 3.97 9.09
N GLU A 74 -12.48 4.48 8.06
CA GLU A 74 -13.03 5.39 7.06
C GLU A 74 -13.78 4.62 5.97
N ARG A 75 -14.61 5.33 5.20
CA ARG A 75 -15.37 4.74 4.10
C ARG A 75 -14.44 4.33 2.97
N ARG A 76 -14.65 3.14 2.41
CA ARG A 76 -13.97 2.65 1.21
C ARG A 76 -14.05 3.63 0.02
N THR A 77 -15.13 4.41 -0.08
CA THR A 77 -15.30 5.43 -1.13
C THR A 77 -14.20 6.49 -1.11
N LYS A 78 -13.68 6.84 0.08
CA LYS A 78 -12.57 7.78 0.21
C LYS A 78 -11.27 7.21 -0.38
N LEU A 79 -10.98 5.93 -0.12
CA LEU A 79 -9.85 5.24 -0.75
C LEU A 79 -10.00 5.17 -2.27
N GLN A 80 -11.22 4.93 -2.77
CA GLN A 80 -11.46 4.95 -4.22
C GLN A 80 -11.19 6.32 -4.84
N GLU A 81 -11.60 7.41 -4.21
CA GLU A 81 -11.28 8.77 -4.67
C GLU A 81 -9.77 9.05 -4.62
N ASP A 82 -9.09 8.55 -3.59
CA ASP A 82 -7.64 8.64 -3.42
C ASP A 82 -6.89 7.86 -4.50
N ILE A 83 -7.30 6.63 -4.79
CA ILE A 83 -6.74 5.84 -5.88
C ILE A 83 -7.03 6.47 -7.24
N LYS A 84 -8.22 7.02 -7.48
CA LYS A 84 -8.52 7.75 -8.72
C LYS A 84 -7.58 8.94 -8.93
N PHE A 85 -7.26 9.69 -7.87
CA PHE A 85 -6.27 10.76 -7.98
C PHE A 85 -4.89 10.24 -8.43
N TRP A 86 -4.47 9.09 -7.90
CA TRP A 86 -3.18 8.53 -8.25
C TRP A 86 -3.15 7.82 -9.60
N LEU A 87 -4.21 7.14 -10.01
CA LEU A 87 -4.22 6.31 -11.23
C LEU A 87 -4.94 6.93 -12.43
N ASP A 88 -5.85 7.90 -12.24
CA ASP A 88 -6.62 8.49 -13.35
C ASP A 88 -6.23 9.93 -13.67
N ASP A 89 -5.42 10.59 -12.84
CA ASP A 89 -4.95 11.93 -13.19
C ASP A 89 -4.18 11.85 -14.53
N PRO A 90 -4.51 12.68 -15.54
CA PRO A 90 -3.90 12.63 -16.86
C PRO A 90 -2.38 12.78 -16.84
N ASP A 91 -1.85 13.51 -15.85
CA ASP A 91 -0.41 13.72 -15.70
C ASP A 91 0.26 12.59 -14.90
N SER A 92 -0.51 11.66 -14.33
CA SER A 92 0.01 10.65 -13.41
C SER A 92 0.92 9.65 -14.10
N ALA A 93 2.08 9.42 -13.48
CA ALA A 93 2.99 8.34 -13.80
C ALA A 93 3.04 7.26 -12.70
N VAL A 94 1.94 7.04 -11.98
CA VAL A 94 1.79 5.89 -11.07
C VAL A 94 1.42 4.65 -11.90
N ASN A 95 2.11 3.54 -11.65
CA ASN A 95 1.84 2.24 -12.29
C ASN A 95 1.09 1.29 -11.35
N ALA A 96 1.50 1.22 -10.09
CA ALA A 96 0.94 0.32 -9.10
C ALA A 96 0.45 1.09 -7.87
N ALA A 97 -0.74 0.73 -7.38
CA ALA A 97 -1.26 1.30 -6.15
C ALA A 97 -1.82 0.22 -5.24
N ILE A 98 -1.75 0.43 -3.94
CA ILE A 98 -2.44 -0.39 -2.95
C ILE A 98 -3.33 0.46 -2.04
N THR A 99 -4.30 -0.19 -1.43
CA THR A 99 -5.05 0.38 -0.32
C THR A 99 -5.01 -0.54 0.88
N ILE A 100 -4.80 0.00 2.08
CA ILE A 100 -4.85 -0.73 3.35
C ILE A 100 -6.08 -0.28 4.12
N SER A 101 -7.09 -1.14 4.22
CA SER A 101 -8.29 -0.91 5.02
C SER A 101 -8.14 -1.56 6.40
N VAL A 102 -8.06 -0.74 7.45
CA VAL A 102 -8.08 -1.19 8.83
C VAL A 102 -9.50 -1.11 9.38
N LEU A 103 -10.10 -2.28 9.57
CA LEU A 103 -11.44 -2.47 10.11
C LEU A 103 -11.35 -3.12 11.50
N ARG A 104 -12.47 -3.15 12.23
CA ARG A 104 -12.52 -3.86 13.53
C ARG A 104 -12.24 -5.35 13.33
N GLY A 105 -11.10 -5.83 13.83
CA GLY A 105 -10.72 -7.25 13.77
C GLY A 105 -10.36 -7.79 12.37
N ARG A 106 -10.22 -6.91 11.37
CA ARG A 106 -9.84 -7.28 9.99
C ARG A 106 -8.96 -6.21 9.38
N ILE A 107 -7.89 -6.61 8.72
CA ILE A 107 -7.08 -5.73 7.85
C ILE A 107 -7.13 -6.30 6.45
N MET A 108 -7.34 -5.44 5.46
CA MET A 108 -7.44 -5.83 4.06
C MET A 108 -6.50 -4.96 3.24
N VAL A 109 -5.70 -5.60 2.38
CA VAL A 109 -4.87 -4.93 1.38
C VAL A 109 -5.40 -5.30 0.00
N GLU A 110 -5.64 -4.29 -0.83
CA GLU A 110 -6.06 -4.47 -2.21
C GLU A 110 -5.03 -3.80 -3.12
N SER A 111 -4.66 -4.46 -4.22
CA SER A 111 -3.88 -3.86 -5.30
C SER A 111 -4.80 -3.29 -6.37
N TRP A 112 -4.32 -2.25 -7.02
CA TRP A 112 -5.02 -1.51 -8.05
C TRP A 112 -4.06 -1.24 -9.20
N GLU A 113 -4.54 -1.50 -10.41
CA GLU A 113 -3.85 -1.17 -11.65
C GLU A 113 -4.61 -0.06 -12.36
N ARG A 114 -3.88 0.73 -13.13
CA ARG A 114 -4.48 1.71 -14.04
C ARG A 114 -5.31 0.96 -15.08
N ALA A 115 -6.54 1.42 -15.29
CA ALA A 115 -7.35 1.02 -16.45
C ALA A 115 -7.60 2.26 -17.32
N TYR A 116 -7.41 2.13 -18.63
CA TYR A 116 -7.55 3.25 -19.57
C TYR A 116 -9.00 3.49 -20.01
N ASP A 117 -9.83 2.46 -19.94
CA ASP A 117 -11.20 2.42 -20.47
C ASP A 117 -12.28 2.48 -19.39
N LYS A 118 -11.90 2.37 -18.12
CA LYS A 118 -12.81 2.33 -16.97
C LYS A 118 -12.14 2.88 -15.71
N PRO A 119 -12.92 3.31 -14.70
CA PRO A 119 -12.37 3.70 -13.42
C PRO A 119 -11.52 2.57 -12.79
N PRO A 120 -10.44 2.89 -12.07
CA PRO A 120 -9.63 1.94 -11.35
C PRO A 120 -10.49 1.11 -10.41
N SER A 121 -10.26 -0.20 -10.44
CA SER A 121 -10.90 -1.18 -9.58
C SER A 121 -9.81 -2.09 -9.03
N PRO A 122 -9.96 -2.62 -7.80
CA PRO A 122 -8.95 -3.50 -7.27
C PRO A 122 -8.92 -4.81 -8.05
N ASN A 123 -7.73 -5.31 -8.37
CA ASN A 123 -7.52 -6.52 -9.17
C ASN A 123 -7.11 -7.73 -8.31
N GLN A 124 -6.48 -7.50 -7.15
CA GLN A 124 -6.16 -8.54 -6.17
C GLN A 124 -6.46 -8.05 -4.75
N LYS A 125 -6.56 -9.02 -3.83
CA LYS A 125 -6.89 -8.78 -2.43
C LYS A 125 -6.26 -9.84 -1.54
N ILE A 126 -5.73 -9.40 -0.42
CA ILE A 126 -5.37 -10.24 0.72
C ILE A 126 -5.94 -9.63 2.01
N GLU A 127 -6.45 -10.46 2.91
CA GLU A 127 -6.98 -10.02 4.20
C GLU A 127 -6.52 -10.91 5.35
N VAL A 128 -6.41 -10.31 6.53
CA VAL A 128 -6.09 -10.99 7.79
C VAL A 128 -7.15 -10.69 8.84
N VAL A 129 -7.61 -11.72 9.53
CA VAL A 129 -8.68 -11.66 10.53
C VAL A 129 -8.13 -11.99 11.91
N ARG A 130 -8.44 -11.14 12.91
CA ARG A 130 -7.89 -11.28 14.27
C ARG A 130 -8.33 -12.57 14.95
N ASN A 131 -9.63 -12.85 14.86
CA ASN A 131 -10.28 -14.01 15.46
C ASN A 131 -11.06 -14.76 14.35
N PRO A 132 -10.38 -15.58 13.54
CA PRO A 132 -11.07 -16.37 12.52
C PRO A 132 -12.00 -17.39 13.17
N ARG A 133 -13.05 -17.79 12.45
CA ARG A 133 -13.91 -18.89 12.89
C ARG A 133 -13.10 -20.20 12.93
N PRO A 134 -13.44 -21.18 13.80
CA PRO A 134 -12.81 -22.49 13.78
C PRO A 134 -12.81 -23.09 12.37
N GLY A 135 -11.65 -23.58 11.92
CA GLY A 135 -11.47 -24.14 10.58
C GLY A 135 -11.36 -23.12 9.43
N SER A 136 -11.50 -21.82 9.68
CA SER A 136 -11.25 -20.78 8.68
C SER A 136 -9.79 -20.31 8.70
N PRO A 137 -9.17 -20.03 7.55
CA PRO A 137 -7.82 -19.50 7.52
C PRO A 137 -7.78 -18.09 8.12
N ARG A 138 -6.68 -17.78 8.81
CA ARG A 138 -6.44 -16.46 9.41
C ARG A 138 -6.15 -15.38 8.36
N VAL A 139 -5.35 -15.75 7.36
CA VAL A 139 -5.02 -14.94 6.19
C VAL A 139 -5.65 -15.60 4.97
N ASN A 140 -6.29 -14.82 4.11
CA ASN A 140 -6.91 -15.31 2.88
C ASN A 140 -6.64 -14.37 1.71
N GLY A 141 -6.50 -14.95 0.51
CA GLY A 141 -6.19 -14.23 -0.72
C GLY A 141 -4.69 -14.12 -0.98
N GLN A 142 -4.35 -13.31 -1.99
CA GLN A 142 -2.98 -13.09 -2.46
C GLN A 142 -2.86 -11.69 -3.03
N LEU A 143 -1.66 -11.13 -2.97
CA LEU A 143 -1.35 -9.84 -3.57
C LEU A 143 0.10 -9.86 -4.04
N GLU A 144 0.29 -9.58 -5.32
CA GLU A 144 1.57 -9.54 -6.00
C GLU A 144 1.65 -8.25 -6.83
N ILE A 145 2.67 -7.43 -6.60
CA ILE A 145 2.95 -6.24 -7.41
C ILE A 145 4.12 -6.57 -8.35
N GLN A 146 3.92 -6.30 -9.64
CA GLN A 146 4.96 -6.58 -10.64
C GLN A 146 6.18 -5.70 -10.38
N PHE A 147 7.36 -6.31 -10.45
CA PHE A 147 8.63 -5.60 -10.28
C PHE A 147 8.74 -4.42 -11.26
N SER A 148 8.37 -4.65 -12.52
CA SER A 148 8.44 -3.65 -13.60
C SER A 148 7.56 -2.43 -13.35
N ASP A 149 6.45 -2.59 -12.63
CA ASP A 149 5.57 -1.48 -12.31
C ASP A 149 6.23 -0.52 -11.31
N VAL A 150 7.05 -1.04 -10.40
CA VAL A 150 7.73 -0.26 -9.36
C VAL A 150 9.08 0.27 -9.85
N PHE A 151 9.91 -0.59 -10.45
CA PHE A 151 11.29 -0.28 -10.84
C PHE A 151 11.44 0.26 -12.27
N LEU A 152 10.38 0.25 -13.09
CA LEU A 152 10.38 0.73 -14.48
C LEU A 152 11.36 0.01 -15.41
N ARG A 153 11.69 -1.25 -15.10
CA ARG A 153 12.51 -2.14 -15.93
C ARG A 153 12.15 -3.59 -15.67
N ASP A 154 12.57 -4.48 -16.55
CA ASP A 154 12.42 -5.92 -16.34
C ASP A 154 13.30 -6.42 -15.18
N LYS A 155 12.86 -7.54 -14.60
CA LYS A 155 13.61 -8.28 -13.58
C LYS A 155 14.91 -8.84 -14.16
N ARG A 156 15.97 -8.78 -13.36
CA ARG A 156 17.24 -9.50 -13.57
C ARG A 156 17.24 -10.80 -12.76
N ASP A 157 18.24 -11.64 -13.00
CA ASP A 157 18.39 -12.90 -12.26
C ASP A 157 18.44 -12.67 -10.75
N GLY A 158 17.58 -13.38 -10.02
CA GLY A 158 17.46 -13.26 -8.56
C GLY A 158 16.48 -12.18 -8.08
N GLU A 159 15.96 -11.32 -8.96
CA GLU A 159 14.93 -10.35 -8.62
C GLU A 159 13.52 -10.96 -8.73
N SER A 160 12.61 -10.54 -7.87
CA SER A 160 11.24 -11.06 -7.81
C SER A 160 10.22 -9.94 -7.80
N ASN A 161 8.99 -10.27 -8.18
CA ASN A 161 7.84 -9.44 -7.87
C ASN A 161 7.70 -9.29 -6.34
N PHE A 162 7.03 -8.23 -5.92
CA PHE A 162 6.69 -8.07 -4.51
C PHE A 162 5.49 -8.95 -4.19
N LEU A 163 5.71 -10.04 -3.45
CA LEU A 163 4.65 -10.89 -2.94
C LEU A 163 4.36 -10.53 -1.49
N LEU A 164 3.13 -10.11 -1.19
CA LEU A 164 2.68 -9.89 0.19
C LEU A 164 2.19 -11.22 0.77
N THR A 165 3.03 -11.85 1.59
CA THR A 165 2.79 -13.21 2.11
C THR A 165 1.87 -13.22 3.33
N ALA A 166 1.44 -14.41 3.75
CA ALA A 166 0.71 -14.56 5.01
C ALA A 166 1.52 -14.12 6.24
N ALA A 167 2.84 -14.35 6.23
CA ALA A 167 3.72 -13.90 7.31
C ALA A 167 3.81 -12.37 7.36
N ASP A 168 3.92 -11.71 6.20
CA ASP A 168 3.91 -10.25 6.11
C ASP A 168 2.57 -9.66 6.58
N MET A 169 1.46 -10.33 6.28
CA MET A 169 0.13 -9.93 6.76
C MET A 169 -0.01 -10.10 8.28
N ASP A 170 0.55 -11.14 8.87
CA ASP A 170 0.60 -11.31 10.33
C ASP A 170 1.51 -10.26 11.00
N GLU A 171 2.64 -9.91 10.38
CA GLU A 171 3.51 -8.81 10.83
C GLU A 171 2.75 -7.48 10.78
N LEU A 172 2.17 -7.12 9.63
CA LEU A 172 1.35 -5.92 9.45
C LEU A 172 0.24 -5.85 10.51
N ALA A 173 -0.45 -6.96 10.74
CA ALA A 173 -1.53 -7.03 11.72
C ALA A 173 -1.05 -6.89 13.16
N SER A 174 0.11 -7.46 13.51
CA SER A 174 0.72 -7.32 14.83
C SER A 174 0.95 -5.85 15.19
N HIS A 175 1.54 -5.08 14.27
CA HIS A 175 1.80 -3.65 14.46
C HIS A 175 0.50 -2.85 14.59
N ILE A 176 -0.44 -3.06 13.66
CA ILE A 176 -1.71 -2.34 13.62
C ILE A 176 -2.58 -2.65 14.83
N TRP A 177 -2.73 -3.92 15.22
CA TRP A 177 -3.57 -4.31 16.35
C TRP A 177 -2.96 -3.96 17.70
N LYS A 178 -1.63 -3.93 17.84
CA LYS A 178 -0.99 -3.40 19.05
C LYS A 178 -1.35 -1.93 19.27
N TYR A 179 -1.45 -1.15 18.19
CA TYR A 179 -1.91 0.23 18.25
C TYR A 179 -3.44 0.34 18.45
N GLN A 180 -4.24 -0.48 17.76
CA GLN A 180 -5.71 -0.45 17.85
C GLN A 180 -6.24 -0.93 19.22
N TYR A 181 -5.53 -1.87 19.84
CA TYR A 181 -5.89 -2.51 21.10
C TYR A 181 -4.70 -2.49 22.07
N PRO A 182 -4.28 -1.29 22.54
CA PRO A 182 -3.15 -1.18 23.43
C PRO A 182 -3.47 -1.92 24.74
N THR A 183 -2.62 -2.89 25.09
CA THR A 183 -2.71 -3.60 26.37
C THR A 183 -2.53 -2.58 27.49
N GLY A 184 -3.63 -2.22 28.17
CA GLY A 184 -3.63 -1.17 29.20
C GLY A 184 -4.94 -0.42 29.39
N LYS A 185 -5.89 -0.47 28.44
CA LYS A 185 -7.28 -0.12 28.76
C LYS A 185 -7.89 -1.32 29.49
N LYS A 186 -7.99 -1.22 30.81
CA LYS A 186 -8.94 -2.04 31.56
C LYS A 186 -10.28 -1.90 30.85
N ASP A 187 -10.82 -3.02 30.39
CA ASP A 187 -12.23 -3.11 30.07
C ASP A 187 -12.98 -2.73 31.35
N SER A 188 -13.45 -1.50 31.43
CA SER A 188 -14.57 -1.18 32.28
C SER A 188 -15.78 -1.90 31.69
N SER A 189 -16.12 -3.05 32.30
CA SER A 189 -17.48 -3.57 32.49
C SER A 189 -18.56 -2.50 32.21
N TRP A 190 -19.57 -2.69 31.36
CA TRP A 190 -20.49 -3.83 31.19
C TRP A 190 -21.03 -3.88 29.76
#